data_AF-A0A953QXU5-F1
#
_entry.id   AF-A0A953QXU5-F1
#
_cell.length_a   1.000
_cell.length_b   1.000
_cell.length_c   1.000
_cell.angle_alpha   90.00
_cell.angle_beta   90.00
_cell.angle_gamma   90.00
#
_symmetry.space_group_name_H-M   'P 1'
#
loop_
_entity.id
_entity.type
_entity.pdbx_description
1 polymer ?
#
loop_
_entity_poly.entity_id
_entity_poly.type
_entity_poly.pdbx_seq_one_letter_code
_entity_poly.pdbx_strand_id
1 'polypeptide(L)'
;MKEKRTGRTSINEGTDWKRLRSLNDRQIRRGVESDPEARPTDAKFWKKARVVIPAAKQTITIRLDADLLEWLRKQKGYQTRINAVLRTYMDASLTSGRRG
;
A
#
# COMPACT_ATOMS: atom_id res chain seq x y z
N MET A 1 -3.97 -7.22 -17.55
CA MET A 1 -3.07 -6.65 -16.53
C MET A 1 -3.87 -6.42 -15.25
N LYS A 2 -3.41 -6.89 -14.07
CA LYS A 2 -4.11 -6.73 -12.78
C LYS A 2 -3.28 -5.82 -11.87
N GLU A 3 -3.72 -4.58 -11.66
CA GLU A 3 -3.09 -3.63 -10.73
C GLU A 3 -3.30 -4.07 -9.27
N LYS A 4 -2.23 -4.12 -8.48
CA LYS A 4 -2.31 -4.40 -7.03
C LYS A 4 -2.53 -3.09 -6.28
N ARG A 5 -3.72 -2.92 -5.69
CA ARG A 5 -4.10 -1.74 -4.89
C ARG A 5 -3.31 -1.71 -3.58
N THR A 6 -2.46 -0.71 -3.39
CA THR A 6 -1.79 -0.40 -2.12
C THR A 6 -2.51 0.75 -1.42
N GLY A 7 -3.42 0.41 -0.50
CA GLY A 7 -4.12 1.36 0.38
C GLY A 7 -4.87 0.59 1.47
N ARG A 8 -5.11 1.22 2.63
CA ARG A 8 -5.99 0.63 3.67
C ARG A 8 -7.36 0.43 3.04
N THR A 9 -7.84 -0.82 3.00
CA THR A 9 -9.20 -1.14 2.54
C THR A 9 -10.19 -0.36 3.38
N SER A 10 -11.07 0.44 2.76
CA SER A 10 -12.16 1.11 3.46
C SER A 10 -13.02 0.07 4.17
N ILE A 11 -13.37 0.33 5.43
CA ILE A 11 -14.19 -0.54 6.28
C ILE A 11 -15.65 -0.64 5.78
N ASN A 12 -16.06 0.23 4.86
CA ASN A 12 -17.43 0.28 4.37
C ASN A 12 -17.64 -0.56 3.10
N GLU A 13 -18.73 -1.33 3.13
CA GLU A 13 -19.25 -2.13 2.03
C GLU A 13 -19.63 -1.22 0.85
N GLY A 14 -19.02 -1.47 -0.31
CA GLY A 14 -19.50 -1.06 -1.64
C GLY A 14 -19.70 0.44 -1.89
N THR A 15 -18.89 1.02 -2.79
CA THR A 15 -19.24 2.32 -3.40
C THR A 15 -20.55 2.19 -4.17
N ASP A 16 -21.53 3.07 -3.90
CA ASP A 16 -22.75 3.18 -4.72
C ASP A 16 -22.41 3.81 -6.09
N TRP A 17 -22.10 2.93 -7.04
CA TRP A 17 -21.71 3.31 -8.39
C TRP A 17 -22.85 3.93 -9.21
N LYS A 18 -24.11 3.62 -8.90
CA LYS A 18 -25.25 4.19 -9.63
C LYS A 18 -25.38 5.67 -9.29
N ARG A 19 -25.34 5.99 -7.98
CA ARG A 19 -25.34 7.37 -7.49
C ARG A 19 -24.14 8.17 -8.01
N LEU A 20 -22.93 7.59 -7.99
CA LEU A 20 -21.72 8.29 -8.44
C LEU A 20 -21.81 8.72 -9.91
N ARG A 21 -22.33 7.84 -10.79
CA ARG A 21 -22.46 8.12 -12.22
C ARG A 21 -23.52 9.17 -12.55
N SER A 22 -24.52 9.36 -11.69
CA SER A 22 -25.58 10.35 -11.91
C SER A 22 -25.24 11.74 -11.38
N LEU A 23 -24.13 11.91 -10.67
CA LEU A 23 -23.70 13.22 -10.17
C LEU A 23 -23.26 14.12 -11.33
N ASN A 24 -23.75 15.35 -11.33
CA ASN A 24 -23.29 16.38 -12.26
C ASN A 24 -22.11 17.18 -11.70
N ASP A 25 -21.40 17.88 -12.58
CA ASP A 25 -20.20 18.66 -12.22
C ASP A 25 -20.43 19.69 -11.11
N ARG A 26 -21.63 20.31 -11.06
CA ARG A 26 -21.96 21.29 -10.01
C ARG A 26 -22.06 20.63 -8.64
N GLN A 27 -22.66 19.44 -8.58
CA GLN A 27 -22.75 18.65 -7.35
C GLN A 27 -21.38 18.14 -6.91
N ILE A 28 -20.52 17.75 -7.86
CA ILE A 28 -19.14 17.32 -7.58
C ILE A 28 -18.34 18.47 -6.97
N ARG A 29 -18.37 19.67 -7.59
CA ARG A 29 -17.64 20.85 -7.09
C ARG A 29 -18.09 21.24 -5.68
N ARG A 30 -19.40 21.28 -5.45
CA ARG A 30 -19.95 21.56 -4.11
C ARG A 30 -19.49 20.53 -3.08
N GLY A 31 -19.44 19.25 -3.47
CA GLY A 31 -18.93 18.18 -2.60
C GLY A 31 -17.47 18.43 -2.20
N VAL A 32 -16.61 18.76 -3.16
CA VAL A 32 -15.19 19.09 -2.91
C VAL A 32 -15.03 20.34 -2.04
N GLU A 33 -15.81 21.40 -2.30
CA GLU A 33 -15.78 22.64 -1.49
C GLU A 33 -16.25 22.42 -0.06
N SER A 34 -17.20 21.51 0.15
CA SER A 34 -17.75 21.20 1.48
C SER A 34 -16.94 20.18 2.27
N ASP A 35 -15.95 19.53 1.66
CA ASP A 35 -15.16 18.47 2.29
C ASP A 35 -13.96 19.08 3.04
N PRO A 36 -13.94 19.04 4.38
CA PRO A 36 -12.84 19.59 5.17
C PRO A 36 -11.52 18.82 5.00
N GLU A 37 -11.56 17.58 4.49
CA GLU A 37 -10.37 16.78 4.20
C GLU A 37 -9.92 16.88 2.73
N ALA A 38 -10.68 17.58 1.87
CA ALA A 38 -10.26 17.90 0.52
C ALA A 38 -9.15 18.97 0.57
N ARG A 39 -7.94 18.55 0.95
CA ARG A 39 -6.74 19.40 0.99
C ARG A 39 -6.30 19.68 -0.44
N PRO A 40 -6.50 20.90 -0.97
CA PRO A 40 -6.06 21.22 -2.32
C PRO A 40 -4.54 21.13 -2.36
N THR A 41 -3.99 20.30 -3.27
CA THR A 41 -2.54 20.27 -3.48
C THR A 41 -2.16 21.38 -4.45
N ASP A 42 -1.13 22.15 -4.12
CA ASP A 42 -0.68 23.28 -4.94
C ASP A 42 0.62 22.97 -5.70
N ALA A 43 1.03 23.87 -6.58
CA ALA A 43 2.27 23.70 -7.33
C ALA A 43 3.51 23.62 -6.42
N LYS A 44 3.48 24.22 -5.22
CA LYS A 44 4.59 24.14 -4.26
C LYS A 44 4.67 22.76 -3.62
N PHE A 45 3.55 22.11 -3.34
CA PHE A 45 3.48 20.71 -2.90
C PHE A 45 4.15 19.80 -3.93
N TRP A 46 3.75 19.89 -5.20
CA TRP A 46 4.30 19.03 -6.26
C TRP A 46 5.79 19.28 -6.54
N LYS A 47 6.29 20.51 -6.35
CA LYS A 47 7.73 20.81 -6.44
C LYS A 47 8.58 20.09 -5.39
N LYS A 48 8.03 19.78 -4.22
CA LYS A 48 8.72 19.06 -3.13
C LYS A 48 8.33 17.59 -3.05
N ALA A 49 7.30 17.17 -3.78
CA ALA A 49 6.79 15.82 -3.74
C ALA A 49 7.81 14.85 -4.32
N ARG A 50 8.25 13.89 -3.52
CA ARG A 50 9.08 12.78 -3.98
C ARG A 50 8.18 11.69 -4.57
N VAL A 51 8.27 11.47 -5.86
CA VAL A 51 7.65 10.31 -6.51
C VAL A 51 8.38 9.06 -6.05
N VAL A 52 7.67 8.17 -5.36
CA VAL A 52 8.19 6.85 -4.97
C VAL A 52 7.61 5.84 -5.93
N ILE A 53 8.44 5.37 -6.87
CA ILE A 53 8.08 4.22 -7.71
C ILE A 53 8.37 2.97 -6.88
N PRO A 54 7.35 2.17 -6.50
CA PRO A 54 7.60 0.94 -5.77
C PRO A 54 8.35 -0.03 -6.68
N ALA A 55 9.51 -0.52 -6.23
CA ALA A 55 10.23 -1.56 -6.95
C ALA A 55 9.34 -2.81 -7.09
N ALA A 56 9.32 -3.38 -8.29
CA ALA A 56 8.58 -4.61 -8.54
C ALA A 56 9.15 -5.73 -7.66
N LYS A 57 8.29 -6.34 -6.84
CA LYS A 57 8.67 -7.52 -6.06
C LYS A 57 8.87 -8.69 -7.02
N GLN A 58 10.02 -9.34 -6.93
CA GLN A 58 10.28 -10.57 -7.69
C GLN A 58 9.51 -11.73 -7.05
N THR A 59 8.86 -12.53 -7.89
CA THR A 59 8.18 -13.76 -7.43
C THR A 59 9.21 -14.88 -7.51
N ILE A 60 9.52 -15.48 -6.35
CA ILE A 60 10.41 -16.61 -6.24
C ILE A 60 9.70 -17.77 -5.55
N THR A 61 10.07 -19.00 -5.92
CA THR A 61 9.66 -20.21 -5.21
C THR A 61 10.75 -20.57 -4.22
N ILE A 62 10.41 -20.58 -2.93
CA ILE A 62 11.32 -21.01 -1.85
C ILE A 62 10.70 -22.19 -1.10
N ARG A 63 11.55 -23.07 -0.57
CA ARG A 63 11.13 -24.13 0.34
C ARG A 63 11.20 -23.60 1.77
N LEU A 64 10.14 -23.83 2.53
CA LEU A 64 10.02 -23.51 3.95
C LEU A 64 9.57 -24.78 4.66
N ASP A 65 9.95 -24.92 5.92
CA ASP A 65 9.49 -26.03 6.75
C ASP A 65 7.96 -25.98 6.90
N ALA A 66 7.35 -27.16 6.96
CA ALA A 66 5.89 -27.31 6.91
C ALA A 66 5.22 -26.66 8.14
N ASP A 67 5.80 -26.88 9.32
CA ASP A 67 5.35 -26.32 10.60
C ASP A 67 5.47 -24.78 10.64
N LEU A 68 6.57 -24.24 10.13
CA LEU A 68 6.79 -22.80 9.99
C LEU A 68 5.74 -22.18 9.07
N LEU A 69 5.47 -22.81 7.93
CA LEU A 69 4.48 -22.33 6.98
C LEU A 69 3.07 -22.38 7.55
N GLU A 70 2.72 -23.45 8.27
CA GLU A 70 1.43 -23.58 8.96
C GLU A 70 1.24 -22.50 10.02
N TRP A 71 2.26 -22.25 10.84
CA TRP A 71 2.22 -21.18 11.83
C TRP A 71 2.08 -19.79 11.19
N LEU A 72 2.84 -19.51 10.12
CA LEU A 72 2.77 -18.26 9.38
C LEU A 72 1.38 -18.05 8.75
N ARG A 73 0.78 -19.11 8.18
CA ARG A 73 -0.55 -19.05 7.55
C ARG A 73 -1.67 -18.66 8.51
N LYS A 74 -1.53 -18.91 9.82
CA LYS A 74 -2.47 -18.44 10.85
C LYS A 74 -2.47 -16.91 10.98
N GLN A 75 -1.45 -16.22 10.49
CA GLN A 75 -1.32 -14.77 10.55
C GLN A 75 -1.86 -14.10 9.27
N LYS A 76 -2.65 -13.03 9.42
CA LYS A 76 -3.10 -12.21 8.29
C LYS A 76 -1.89 -11.61 7.54
N GLY A 77 -1.84 -11.81 6.23
CA GLY A 77 -0.80 -11.25 5.37
C GLY A 77 0.56 -11.93 5.50
N TYR A 78 0.60 -13.24 5.76
CA TYR A 78 1.83 -14.01 5.99
C TYR A 78 2.93 -13.81 4.94
N GLN A 79 2.59 -13.69 3.64
CA GLN A 79 3.57 -13.40 2.58
C GLN A 79 4.28 -12.05 2.78
N THR A 80 3.55 -11.02 3.21
CA THR A 80 4.13 -9.70 3.53
C THR A 80 5.01 -9.78 4.77
N ARG A 81 4.61 -10.59 5.76
CA ARG A 81 5.41 -10.82 6.97
C ARG A 81 6.73 -11.52 6.67
N ILE A 82 6.72 -12.56 5.83
CA ILE A 82 7.95 -13.25 5.38
C ILE A 82 8.92 -12.22 4.80
N ASN A 83 8.45 -11.38 3.88
CA ASN A 83 9.30 -10.35 3.27
C ASN A 83 9.82 -9.32 4.29
N ALA A 84 9.02 -8.95 5.29
CA ALA A 84 9.45 -8.02 6.33
C ALA A 84 10.55 -8.63 7.21
N VAL A 85 10.40 -9.88 7.64
CA VAL A 85 11.39 -10.59 8.46
C VAL A 85 12.73 -10.71 7.71
N LEU A 86 12.69 -11.16 6.45
CA LEU A 86 13.88 -11.29 5.63
C LEU A 86 14.59 -9.94 5.43
N ARG A 87 13.83 -8.84 5.30
CA ARG A 87 14.39 -7.51 5.14
C ARG A 87 15.06 -7.01 6.42
N THR A 88 14.42 -7.20 7.57
CA THR A 88 15.04 -6.86 8.87
C THR A 88 16.34 -7.62 9.08
N TYR A 89 16.38 -8.91 8.75
CA TYR A 89 17.60 -9.71 8.84
C TYR A 89 18.70 -9.18 7.91
N MET A 90 18.37 -8.94 6.63
CA MET A 90 19.29 -8.35 5.66
C MET A 90 19.85 -7.01 6.13
N ASP A 91 19.01 -6.10 6.61
CA ASP A 91 19.42 -4.78 7.09
C ASP A 91 20.34 -4.89 8.31
N ALA A 92 20.05 -5.82 9.24
CA ALA A 92 20.91 -6.10 10.39
C ALA A 92 22.28 -6.64 9.96
N SER A 93 22.33 -7.60 9.04
CA SER A 93 23.58 -8.17 8.51
C SER A 93 24.43 -7.15 7.75
N LEU A 94 23.80 -6.24 6.99
CA LEU A 94 24.52 -5.17 6.28
C LEU A 94 25.05 -4.10 7.24
N THR A 95 24.34 -3.86 8.34
CA THR A 95 24.74 -2.88 9.36
C THR A 95 25.90 -3.39 10.21
N SER A 96 25.97 -4.69 10.50
CA SER A 96 27.10 -5.29 11.22
C SER A 96 28.37 -5.34 10.35
N GLY A 97 28.26 -5.63 9.05
CA GLY A 97 29.42 -5.67 8.14
C GLY A 97 30.04 -4.30 7.80
N ARG A 98 29.33 -3.19 8.04
CA ARG A 98 29.86 -1.82 7.84
C ARG A 98 30.61 -1.26 9.05
N ARG A 99 30.59 -1.97 10.18
CA ARG A 99 31.25 -1.57 11.44
C ARG A 99 32.50 -2.41 11.75
N GLY A 100 32.92 -3.27 10.83
CA GLY A 100 34.14 -4.07 10.91
C GLY A 100 35.20 -3.56 9.94
#